data_AF-A0A821BKC1-F1
#
_entry.id   AF-A0A821BKC1-F1
#
_cell.length_a   1.000
_cell.length_b   1.000
_cell.length_c   1.000
_cell.angle_alpha   90.00
_cell.angle_beta   90.00
_cell.angle_gamma   90.00
#
_symmetry.space_group_name_H-M   'P 1'
#
loop_
_entity.id
_entity.type
_entity.pdbx_description
1 polymer ?
#
loop_
_entity_poly.entity_id
_entity_poly.type
_entity_poly.pdbx_seq_one_letter_code
_entity_poly.pdbx_strand_id
1 'polypeptide(L)'
;MKTETKDEQNFSDDDLICPITQEIFRDPVRAADGFVYERDAISRWILQKGTCPLTRKPLRIDELRPDEKIRHLARRRRRSTVSYDARNDTVSLPPLRLVPRATNQISPIPVRPCQTVPRVPRVECSKKRM
;
A
#
# COMPACT_ATOMS: atom_id res chain seq x y z
N MET A 1 29.38 8.96 24.45
CA MET A 1 28.55 9.69 23.46
C MET A 1 27.25 8.92 23.30
N LYS A 2 26.13 9.45 23.79
CA LYS A 2 24.82 8.79 23.70
C LYS A 2 24.31 8.93 22.27
N THR A 3 24.37 7.87 21.47
CA THR A 3 23.47 7.72 20.33
C THR A 3 22.38 6.76 20.78
N GLU A 4 21.34 7.33 21.39
CA GLU A 4 20.11 6.61 21.72
C GLU A 4 19.53 6.02 20.44
N THR A 5 19.78 4.74 20.19
CA THR A 5 19.06 3.91 19.22
C THR A 5 17.70 3.59 19.82
N LYS A 6 16.79 4.56 19.77
CA LYS A 6 15.47 4.47 20.37
C LYS A 6 14.40 4.29 19.30
N ASP A 7 14.46 3.20 18.54
CA ASP A 7 13.42 2.91 17.54
C ASP A 7 13.00 1.44 17.51
N GLU A 8 12.42 0.96 18.63
CA GLU A 8 11.25 0.07 18.54
C GLU A 8 10.00 0.94 18.29
N GLN A 9 10.02 1.73 17.21
CA GLN A 9 8.89 2.58 16.83
C GLN A 9 7.85 1.72 16.12
N ASN A 10 6.69 1.56 16.75
CA ASN A 10 5.47 1.12 16.09
C ASN A 10 5.06 2.21 15.08
N PHE A 11 5.66 2.19 13.89
CA PHE A 11 5.35 3.12 12.80
C PHE A 11 3.86 2.99 12.44
N SER A 12 3.13 4.09 12.55
CA SER A 12 1.73 4.16 12.13
C SER A 12 1.65 4.27 10.61
N ASP A 13 0.47 4.01 10.04
CA ASP A 13 0.28 4.11 8.59
C ASP A 13 0.55 5.52 8.05
N ASP A 14 0.30 6.54 8.87
CA ASP A 14 0.55 7.95 8.55
C ASP A 14 2.06 8.28 8.49
N ASP A 15 2.90 7.55 9.23
CA ASP A 15 4.36 7.73 9.21
C ASP A 15 4.99 7.20 7.91
N LEU A 16 4.21 6.46 7.11
CA LEU A 16 4.62 5.92 5.82
C LEU A 16 4.23 6.83 4.65
N ILE A 17 3.75 8.04 4.94
CA ILE A 17 3.31 9.02 3.94
C ILE A 17 4.36 10.13 3.82
N CYS A 18 4.68 10.50 2.57
CA CYS A 18 5.60 11.59 2.31
C CYS A 18 4.96 12.96 2.62
N PRO A 19 5.65 13.86 3.35
CA PRO A 19 5.12 15.18 3.67
C PRO A 19 5.01 16.11 2.44
N ILE A 20 5.68 15.79 1.33
CA ILE A 20 5.63 16.59 0.09
C ILE A 20 4.56 16.07 -0.86
N THR A 21 4.57 14.76 -1.17
CA THR A 21 3.63 14.18 -2.15
C THR A 21 2.31 13.77 -1.52
N GLN A 22 2.23 13.64 -0.19
CA GLN A 22 1.09 13.09 0.54
C GLN A 22 0.69 11.68 0.07
N GLU A 23 1.63 10.94 -0.54
CA GLU A 23 1.46 9.56 -0.96
C GLU A 23 2.34 8.63 -0.11
N ILE A 24 1.99 7.34 -0.10
CA ILE A 24 2.83 6.31 0.53
C ILE A 24 4.19 6.25 -0.17
N PHE A 25 5.28 6.24 0.60
CA PHE A 25 6.63 6.22 0.07
C PHE A 25 6.87 5.10 -0.97
N ARG A 26 7.49 5.46 -2.08
CA ARG A 26 8.02 4.52 -3.10
C ARG A 26 9.51 4.31 -2.92
N ASP A 27 10.27 5.38 -2.81
CA ASP A 27 11.71 5.37 -2.55
C ASP A 27 12.06 6.38 -1.44
N PRO A 28 11.87 5.97 -0.17
CA PRO A 28 12.11 6.84 0.98
C PRO A 28 13.60 7.16 1.13
N VAL A 29 13.90 8.44 1.22
CA VAL A 29 15.25 8.96 1.51
C VAL A 29 15.22 9.80 2.77
N ARG A 30 16.12 9.48 3.69
CA ARG A 30 16.36 10.22 4.93
C ARG A 30 17.37 11.34 4.67
N ALA A 31 16.97 12.57 4.98
CA ALA A 31 17.84 13.73 4.95
C ALA A 31 18.69 13.82 6.22
N ALA A 32 19.74 14.65 6.19
CA ALA A 32 20.56 14.97 7.38
C ALA A 32 19.75 15.60 8.52
N ASP A 33 18.60 16.21 8.22
CA ASP A 33 17.66 16.73 9.22
C ASP A 33 16.94 15.65 10.04
N GLY A 34 17.03 14.37 9.63
CA GLY A 34 16.34 13.26 10.29
C GLY A 34 14.93 12.96 9.76
N PHE A 35 14.43 13.74 8.79
CA PHE A 35 13.15 13.50 8.12
C PHE A 35 13.29 12.62 6.89
N VAL A 36 12.20 11.93 6.54
CA VAL A 36 12.12 11.05 5.37
C VAL A 36 11.25 11.69 4.30
N TYR A 37 11.76 11.73 3.08
CA TYR A 37 11.09 12.29 1.91
C TYR A 37 11.06 11.28 0.77
N GLU A 38 10.23 11.52 -0.23
CA GLU A 38 10.28 10.78 -1.49
C GLU A 38 11.46 11.30 -2.33
N ARG A 39 12.26 10.38 -2.90
CA ARG A 39 13.47 10.74 -3.67
C ARG A 39 13.17 11.77 -4.76
N ASP A 40 12.18 11.50 -5.59
CA ASP A 40 11.83 12.38 -6.72
C ASP A 40 11.36 13.77 -6.26
N ALA A 41 10.63 13.82 -5.15
CA ALA A 41 10.08 15.06 -4.63
C ALA A 41 11.17 15.94 -4.00
N ILE A 42 12.02 15.36 -3.16
CA ILE A 42 13.09 16.12 -2.49
C ILE A 42 14.18 16.54 -3.47
N SER A 43 14.51 15.72 -4.48
CA SER A 43 15.48 16.09 -5.51
C SER A 43 15.04 17.32 -6.30
N ARG A 44 13.75 17.39 -6.70
CA ARG A 44 13.20 18.58 -7.37
C ARG A 44 13.17 19.79 -6.45
N TRP A 45 12.85 19.60 -5.18
CA TRP A 45 12.81 20.68 -4.20
C TRP A 45 14.19 21.29 -3.96
N ILE A 46 15.22 20.45 -3.76
CA ILE A 46 16.61 20.92 -3.58
C ILE A 46 17.09 21.65 -4.83
N LEU A 47 16.74 21.17 -6.03
CA LEU A 47 17.10 21.84 -7.29
C LEU A 47 16.50 23.26 -7.39
N GLN A 48 15.31 23.49 -6.83
CA GLN A 48 14.64 24.80 -6.87
C GLN A 48 15.03 25.74 -5.73
N LYS A 49 15.15 25.23 -4.49
CA LYS A 49 15.31 26.05 -3.27
C LYS A 49 16.60 25.81 -2.50
N GLY A 50 17.29 24.68 -2.71
CA GLY A 50 18.50 24.32 -1.97
C GLY A 50 18.33 24.15 -0.45
N THR A 51 17.10 23.97 0.03
CA THR A 51 16.77 23.94 1.46
C THR A 51 15.79 22.82 1.79
N CYS A 52 15.69 22.43 3.05
CA CYS A 52 14.71 21.47 3.54
C CYS A 52 13.30 22.08 3.60
N PRO A 53 12.24 21.40 3.12
CA PRO A 53 10.88 21.95 3.11
C PRO A 53 10.30 22.19 4.51
N LEU A 54 10.72 21.40 5.51
CA LEU A 54 10.20 21.50 6.88
C LEU A 54 11.05 22.42 7.76
N THR A 55 12.36 22.22 7.76
CA THR A 55 13.27 22.93 8.67
C THR A 55 13.83 24.23 8.08
N ARG A 56 13.68 24.44 6.75
CA ARG A 56 14.28 25.55 5.99
C ARG A 56 15.81 25.64 6.11
N LYS A 57 16.45 24.58 6.59
CA LYS A 57 17.92 24.48 6.65
C LYS A 57 18.50 24.18 5.27
N PRO A 58 19.73 24.61 4.97
CA PRO A 58 20.40 24.22 3.74
C PRO A 58 20.54 22.70 3.69
N LEU A 59 20.15 22.09 2.57
CA LEU A 59 20.15 20.64 2.40
C LEU A 59 20.70 20.29 1.01
N ARG A 60 21.63 19.33 0.95
CA ARG A 60 22.24 18.88 -0.30
C ARG A 60 21.77 17.48 -0.68
N ILE A 61 21.77 17.19 -1.99
CA ILE A 61 21.41 15.86 -2.52
C ILE A 61 22.39 14.79 -2.00
N ASP A 62 23.66 15.15 -1.81
CA ASP A 62 24.71 14.25 -1.31
C ASP A 62 24.45 13.73 0.12
N GLU A 63 23.63 14.45 0.89
CA GLU A 63 23.29 14.15 2.28
C GLU A 63 22.07 13.22 2.40
N LEU A 64 21.43 12.88 1.27
CA LEU A 64 20.28 11.99 1.23
C LEU A 64 20.73 10.52 1.30
N ARG A 65 20.20 9.79 2.28
CA ARG A 65 20.46 8.36 2.47
C ARG A 65 19.18 7.54 2.31
N PRO A 66 19.16 6.46 1.52
CA PRO A 66 17.97 5.62 1.41
C PRO A 66 17.63 4.96 2.76
N ASP A 67 16.35 4.94 3.14
CA ASP A 67 15.87 4.29 4.37
C ASP A 67 15.14 2.99 4.05
N GLU A 68 15.86 1.88 4.10
CA GLU A 68 15.34 0.55 3.76
C GLU A 68 14.26 0.06 4.73
N LYS A 69 14.25 0.54 5.98
CA LYS A 69 13.22 0.16 6.97
C LYS A 69 11.86 0.69 6.53
N ILE A 70 11.78 2.00 6.26
CA ILE A 70 10.55 2.64 5.76
C ILE A 70 10.17 2.06 4.40
N ARG A 71 11.16 1.78 3.53
CA ARG A 71 10.90 1.16 2.22
C ARG A 71 10.18 -0.18 2.37
N HIS A 72 10.63 -1.03 3.29
CA HIS A 72 10.00 -2.31 3.54
C HIS A 72 8.57 -2.15 4.10
N LEU A 73 8.38 -1.27 5.08
CA LEU A 73 7.08 -1.00 5.70
C LEU A 73 6.08 -0.42 4.72
N ALA A 74 6.47 0.60 3.96
CA ALA A 74 5.65 1.21 2.91
C ALA A 74 5.28 0.18 1.83
N ARG A 75 6.24 -0.64 1.39
CA ARG A 75 5.98 -1.73 0.44
C ARG A 75 4.97 -2.75 0.98
N ARG A 76 5.03 -3.07 2.26
CA ARG A 76 4.06 -3.95 2.93
C ARG A 76 2.68 -3.29 2.95
N ARG A 77 2.60 -2.04 3.39
CA ARG A 77 1.36 -1.26 3.45
C ARG A 77 0.67 -1.14 2.10
N ARG A 78 1.39 -0.74 1.04
CA ARG A 78 0.90 -0.66 -0.35
C ARG A 78 0.34 -1.98 -0.88
N ARG A 79 0.79 -3.11 -0.33
CA ARG A 79 0.33 -4.45 -0.72
C ARG A 79 -0.90 -4.91 0.08
N SER A 80 -1.17 -4.27 1.22
CA SER A 80 -2.31 -4.59 2.08
C SER A 80 -3.45 -3.58 1.94
N THR A 81 -3.19 -2.37 1.45
CA THR A 81 -4.22 -1.35 1.20
C THR A 81 -5.06 -1.76 0.00
N VAL A 82 -6.21 -2.39 0.27
CA VAL A 82 -7.36 -2.29 -0.63
C VAL A 82 -7.97 -0.91 -0.38
N SER A 83 -7.79 0.01 -1.31
CA SER A 83 -8.46 1.32 -1.21
C SER A 83 -9.78 1.23 -1.97
N TYR A 84 -10.91 1.37 -1.26
CA TYR A 84 -12.22 1.52 -1.89
C TYR A 84 -12.47 3.03 -2.11
N ASP A 85 -12.33 3.50 -3.35
CA ASP A 85 -12.63 4.90 -3.70
C ASP A 85 -14.14 5.08 -3.86
N ALA A 86 -14.83 5.43 -2.76
CA ALA A 86 -16.29 5.59 -2.72
C ALA A 86 -16.85 6.67 -3.66
N ARG A 87 -16.01 7.59 -4.17
CA ARG A 87 -16.41 8.62 -5.16
C ARG A 87 -16.56 8.07 -6.57
N ASN A 88 -15.91 6.95 -6.87
CA ASN A 88 -15.75 6.44 -8.23
C ASN A 88 -16.11 4.95 -8.34
N ASP A 89 -16.65 4.34 -7.27
CA ASP A 89 -16.91 2.90 -7.12
C ASP A 89 -15.75 2.02 -7.64
N THR A 90 -14.52 2.50 -7.50
CA THR A 90 -13.32 1.84 -8.02
C THR A 90 -12.50 1.32 -6.85
N VAL A 91 -12.09 0.06 -6.91
CA VAL A 91 -11.20 -0.54 -5.92
C VAL A 91 -9.78 -0.53 -6.45
N SER A 92 -8.91 0.29 -5.88
CA SER A 92 -7.48 0.21 -6.12
C SER A 92 -6.93 -1.00 -5.35
N LEU A 93 -6.92 -2.15 -6.02
CA LEU A 93 -6.37 -3.39 -5.50
C LEU A 93 -4.83 -3.36 -5.58
N PRO A 94 -4.12 -3.86 -4.56
CA PRO A 94 -2.68 -4.08 -4.64
C PRO A 94 -2.37 -5.13 -5.73
N PRO A 95 -1.20 -5.08 -6.38
CA PRO A 95 -0.81 -6.10 -7.34
C PRO A 95 -0.77 -7.45 -6.64
N LEU A 96 -1.55 -8.41 -7.16
CA LEU A 96 -1.58 -9.77 -6.66
C LEU A 96 -0.14 -10.30 -6.62
N ARG A 97 0.34 -10.69 -5.43
CA ARG A 97 1.52 -11.55 -5.38
C ARG A 97 1.12 -12.84 -6.09
N LEU A 98 1.62 -13.05 -7.30
CA LEU A 98 1.81 -14.40 -7.79
C LEU A 98 2.78 -15.07 -6.81
N VAL A 99 2.24 -15.80 -5.85
CA VAL A 99 3.00 -16.86 -5.21
C VAL A 99 3.53 -17.75 -6.35
N PRO A 100 4.82 -18.13 -6.36
CA PRO A 100 5.28 -19.13 -7.31
C PRO A 100 4.37 -20.33 -7.12
N ARG A 101 3.61 -20.66 -8.17
CA ARG A 101 2.69 -21.80 -8.20
C ARG A 101 3.55 -23.01 -7.86
N ALA A 102 3.44 -23.50 -6.63
CA ALA A 102 4.06 -24.76 -6.28
C ALA A 102 3.51 -25.76 -7.29
N THR A 103 4.38 -26.23 -8.17
CA THR A 103 4.10 -27.32 -9.10
C THR A 103 3.83 -28.54 -8.25
N ASN A 104 2.56 -28.84 -7.96
CA ASN A 104 2.21 -30.19 -7.53
C ASN A 104 0.71 -30.46 -7.70
N GLN A 105 0.39 -31.21 -8.76
CA GLN A 105 -0.69 -32.18 -8.85
C GLN A 105 -2.05 -31.73 -8.30
N ILE A 106 -2.81 -30.93 -9.06
CA ILE A 106 -4.27 -30.96 -8.94
C ILE A 106 -4.70 -32.31 -9.52
N SER A 107 -4.79 -33.33 -8.68
CA SER A 107 -5.54 -34.54 -9.00
C SER A 107 -6.96 -34.10 -9.41
N PRO A 108 -7.53 -34.63 -10.50
CA PRO A 108 -8.87 -34.24 -10.92
C PRO A 108 -9.83 -34.46 -9.75
N ILE A 109 -10.46 -33.37 -9.29
CA ILE A 109 -11.54 -33.44 -8.33
C ILE A 109 -12.60 -34.34 -8.97
N PRO A 110 -13.00 -35.47 -8.35
CA PRO A 110 -14.06 -36.29 -8.89
C PRO A 110 -15.34 -35.45 -8.89
N VAL A 111 -15.74 -35.00 -10.08
CA VAL A 111 -17.04 -34.38 -10.28
C VAL A 111 -18.07 -35.45 -9.97
N ARG A 112 -18.72 -35.34 -8.81
CA ARG A 112 -19.88 -36.18 -8.50
C ARG A 112 -20.92 -35.91 -9.59
N PRO A 113 -21.46 -36.96 -10.25
CA PRO A 113 -22.51 -36.75 -11.22
C PRO A 113 -23.64 -35.98 -10.55
N CYS A 114 -24.06 -34.91 -11.21
CA CYS A 114 -25.11 -34.01 -10.80
C CYS A 114 -26.38 -34.85 -10.56
N GLN A 115 -26.66 -35.21 -9.30
CA GLN A 115 -27.93 -35.82 -8.98
C GLN A 115 -28.97 -34.71 -9.08
N THR A 116 -29.84 -34.87 -10.06
CA THR A 116 -30.98 -34.03 -10.42
C THR A 116 -31.62 -33.40 -9.18
N VAL A 117 -31.48 -32.08 -9.03
CA VAL A 117 -32.25 -31.34 -8.02
C VAL A 117 -33.75 -31.49 -8.34
N PRO A 118 -34.60 -31.87 -7.37
CA PRO A 118 -36.04 -31.90 -7.59
C PRO A 118 -36.54 -30.49 -7.89
N ARG A 119 -37.34 -30.34 -8.95
CA ARG A 119 -37.99 -29.07 -9.31
C ARG A 119 -38.84 -28.59 -8.13
N VAL A 120 -38.47 -27.46 -7.53
CA VAL A 120 -39.35 -26.73 -6.63
C VAL A 120 -40.56 -26.20 -7.41
N PRO A 121 -41.80 -26.37 -6.91
CA PRO A 121 -42.97 -25.79 -7.55
C PRO A 121 -42.95 -24.27 -7.40
N ARG A 122 -43.34 -23.60 -8.50
CA ARG A 122 -43.45 -22.15 -8.62
C ARG A 122 -44.50 -21.63 -7.64
N VAL A 123 -44.10 -20.85 -6.65
CA VAL A 123 -45.03 -20.08 -5.82
C VAL A 123 -45.76 -19.06 -6.69
N GLU A 124 -47.07 -19.22 -6.83
CA GLU A 124 -47.91 -18.28 -7.55
C GLU A 124 -48.17 -17.06 -6.64
N CYS A 125 -47.66 -15.90 -7.06
CA CYS A 125 -47.91 -14.62 -6.41
C CYS A 125 -49.38 -14.24 -6.66
N SER A 126 -50.25 -14.61 -5.71
CA SER A 126 -51.66 -14.23 -5.72
C SER A 126 -51.79 -12.71 -5.69
N LYS A 127 -52.07 -12.14 -6.86
CA LYS A 127 -52.60 -10.78 -7.02
C LYS A 127 -53.91 -10.67 -6.25
N LYS A 128 -53.88 -10.07 -5.05
CA LYS A 128 -55.11 -9.51 -4.47
C LYS A 128 -55.18 -8.04 -4.87
N ARG A 129 -55.89 -7.83 -5.97
CA ARG A 129 -56.38 -6.55 -6.46
C ARG A 129 -57.66 -6.22 -5.68
N MET A 130 -57.84 -4.92 -5.42
CA MET A 130 -59.02 -4.22 -4.86
C MET A 130 -59.10 -4.18 -3.33
#